data_AF-A0A7U6KS51-F1
#
_entry.id   AF-A0A7U6KS51-F1
#
_cell.length_a   1.000
_cell.length_b   1.000
_cell.length_c   1.000
_cell.angle_alpha   90.00
_cell.angle_beta   90.00
_cell.angle_gamma   90.00
#
_symmetry.space_group_name_H-M   'P 1'
#
loop_
_entity.id
_entity.type
_entity.pdbx_description
1 polymer ?
#
loop_
_entity_poly.entity_id
_entity_poly.type
_entity_poly.pdbx_seq_one_letter_code
_entity_poly.pdbx_strand_id
1 'polypeptide(L)'
;MKLTDISRQLATAFAAVGVSGLVLVGCSNSSAPEANQEPVTEGTTAETTASTSDIDPEHTKIVIGTTEGDFADMVRNQVKGTLEAQGYEVELVAFTDYVRPNLALAEGDLDINIFQHKPYLDTFKKRTTLISLKYSKYQPPRLVSTQAKSLA
;
A
#
# COMPACT_ATOMS: atom_id res chain seq x y z
N MET A 1 -39.31 20.73 -26.04
CA MET A 1 -40.22 21.30 -25.02
C MET A 1 -40.37 20.30 -23.89
N LYS A 2 -39.92 20.71 -22.68
CA LYS A 2 -40.27 20.27 -21.30
C LYS A 2 -40.10 18.78 -20.95
N LEU A 3 -39.10 18.41 -20.15
CA LEU A 3 -38.91 18.61 -18.69
C LEU A 3 -40.04 18.04 -17.81
N THR A 4 -39.62 17.11 -16.95
CA THR A 4 -40.03 16.91 -15.54
C THR A 4 -41.47 16.54 -15.28
N ASP A 5 -41.71 15.27 -14.89
CA ASP A 5 -42.79 14.89 -13.96
C ASP A 5 -42.75 13.39 -13.61
N ILE A 6 -41.75 12.93 -12.85
CA ILE A 6 -41.87 11.70 -12.02
C ILE A 6 -41.08 11.91 -10.71
N SER A 7 -41.39 13.01 -10.03
CA SER A 7 -41.27 13.07 -8.58
C SER A 7 -42.51 12.37 -7.98
N ARG A 8 -42.37 11.84 -6.75
CA ARG A 8 -43.45 11.31 -5.87
C ARG A 8 -43.56 9.79 -5.77
N GLN A 9 -42.51 9.15 -5.28
CA GLN A 9 -42.60 7.93 -4.48
C GLN A 9 -41.80 8.15 -3.19
N LEU A 10 -42.32 9.06 -2.35
CA LEU A 10 -41.94 9.20 -0.95
C LEU A 10 -43.16 8.71 -0.16
N ALA A 11 -43.13 7.45 0.27
CA ALA A 11 -44.07 6.92 1.24
C ALA A 11 -43.31 5.99 2.20
N THR A 12 -43.00 6.59 3.33
CA THR A 12 -42.60 6.05 4.62
C THR A 12 -43.29 4.75 5.06
N ALA A 13 -42.52 3.97 5.83
CA ALA A 13 -42.90 3.16 7.00
C ALA A 13 -42.72 1.63 6.84
N PHE A 14 -41.73 1.07 7.55
CA PHE A 14 -41.97 0.00 8.52
C PHE A 14 -40.91 0.09 9.63
N ALA A 15 -41.42 0.11 10.86
CA ALA A 15 -40.68 0.23 12.09
C ALA A 15 -40.20 -1.14 12.60
N ALA A 16 -39.07 -1.11 13.31
CA ALA A 16 -38.73 -1.84 14.54
C ALA A 16 -38.78 -3.39 14.60
N VAL A 17 -37.69 -3.97 15.12
CA VAL A 17 -37.59 -4.83 16.33
C VAL A 17 -36.52 -5.95 16.18
N GLY A 18 -35.66 -6.08 17.20
CA GLY A 18 -34.86 -7.28 17.54
C GLY A 18 -33.34 -7.01 17.59
N VAL A 19 -32.70 -6.56 18.68
CA VAL A 19 -32.41 -7.20 19.98
C VAL A 19 -31.60 -8.51 19.88
N SER A 20 -30.49 -8.54 20.64
CA SER A 20 -29.60 -9.66 21.03
C SER A 20 -28.50 -10.05 20.02
N GLY A 21 -27.21 -10.15 20.41
CA GLY A 21 -26.67 -10.12 21.75
C GLY A 21 -25.13 -10.09 21.85
N LEU A 22 -24.75 -9.69 23.06
CA LEU A 22 -23.49 -9.70 23.79
C LEU A 22 -22.68 -11.02 23.71
N VAL A 23 -21.40 -10.94 23.33
CA VAL A 23 -20.28 -11.82 23.76
C VAL A 23 -18.99 -11.28 23.12
N LEU A 24 -17.79 -11.24 23.70
CA LEU A 24 -17.25 -11.44 25.04
C LEU A 24 -15.86 -10.80 24.96
N VAL A 25 -15.51 -9.88 25.88
CA VAL A 25 -14.14 -9.37 26.01
C VAL A 25 -13.27 -10.48 26.62
N GLY A 26 -12.15 -10.79 25.96
CA GLY A 26 -11.08 -11.64 26.49
C GLY A 26 -9.73 -10.94 26.33
N CYS A 27 -9.23 -10.34 27.41
CA CYS A 27 -7.83 -9.96 27.58
C CYS A 27 -7.18 -10.93 28.57
N SER A 28 -6.17 -11.69 28.13
CA SER A 28 -5.17 -12.38 28.96
C SER A 28 -4.21 -13.10 28.01
N ASN A 29 -2.89 -13.11 28.12
CA ASN A 29 -1.91 -12.49 29.01
C ASN A 29 -0.54 -12.75 28.34
N SER A 30 0.34 -11.74 28.39
CA SER A 30 1.81 -11.78 28.47
C SER A 30 2.58 -13.00 27.94
N SER A 31 3.51 -12.76 27.00
CA SER A 31 4.98 -12.93 27.19
C SER A 31 5.69 -13.08 25.84
N ALA A 32 6.45 -12.05 25.44
CA ALA A 32 7.71 -12.24 24.71
C ALA A 32 8.80 -12.50 25.76
N PRO A 33 9.90 -13.20 25.43
CA PRO A 33 11.11 -12.45 25.09
C PRO A 33 12.07 -13.14 24.08
N GLU A 34 13.11 -12.38 23.73
CA GLU A 34 14.45 -12.75 23.24
C GLU A 34 14.57 -13.66 22.00
N ALA A 35 14.99 -13.16 20.83
CA ALA A 35 16.37 -12.75 20.51
C ALA A 35 17.42 -13.83 20.82
N ASN A 36 17.83 -14.55 19.77
CA ASN A 36 19.19 -15.08 19.69
C ASN A 36 19.68 -14.99 18.25
N GLN A 37 20.76 -14.22 18.13
CA GLN A 37 21.61 -13.98 16.97
C GLN A 37 22.66 -15.09 16.92
N GLU A 38 23.08 -15.49 15.71
CA GLU A 38 24.42 -15.91 15.25
C GLU A 38 24.23 -16.69 13.92
N PRO A 39 25.22 -16.82 13.04
CA PRO A 39 26.20 -15.86 12.53
C PRO A 39 26.08 -15.70 10.99
N VAL A 40 26.61 -14.60 10.46
CA VAL A 40 26.76 -14.39 9.01
C VAL A 40 28.16 -14.77 8.57
N THR A 41 28.27 -15.68 7.60
CA THR A 41 29.50 -16.00 6.87
C THR A 41 29.18 -16.10 5.38
N GLU A 42 30.13 -15.62 4.57
CA GLU A 42 30.20 -15.67 3.11
C GLU A 42 29.22 -14.75 2.36
N GLY A 43 29.60 -14.04 1.32
CA GLY A 43 30.74 -14.21 0.43
C GLY A 43 30.25 -13.77 -0.95
N THR A 44 31.04 -12.91 -1.60
CA THR A 44 31.04 -12.53 -3.01
C THR A 44 30.22 -13.42 -3.97
N THR A 45 29.39 -12.80 -4.83
CA THR A 45 29.58 -12.77 -6.31
C THR A 45 28.42 -12.03 -6.95
N ALA A 46 28.77 -11.00 -7.71
CA ALA A 46 27.92 -10.40 -8.72
C ALA A 46 27.80 -11.37 -9.90
N GLU A 47 26.59 -11.69 -10.33
CA GLU A 47 26.35 -12.00 -11.73
C GLU A 47 25.02 -11.43 -12.21
N THR A 48 25.16 -10.61 -13.23
CA THR A 48 24.16 -10.17 -14.18
C THR A 48 23.47 -11.39 -14.80
N THR A 49 22.15 -11.44 -14.73
CA THR A 49 21.33 -12.08 -15.76
C THR A 49 20.09 -11.21 -15.91
N ALA A 50 20.12 -10.37 -16.95
CA ALA A 50 18.94 -9.70 -17.45
C ALA A 50 17.95 -10.79 -17.87
N SER A 51 16.97 -11.04 -17.02
CA SER A 51 15.77 -11.78 -17.40
C SER A 51 14.96 -10.81 -18.24
N THR A 52 14.89 -11.07 -19.55
CA THR A 52 13.89 -10.49 -20.43
C THR A 52 12.55 -10.92 -19.87
N SER A 53 11.91 -10.06 -19.08
CA SER A 53 10.56 -10.30 -18.59
C SER A 53 9.66 -10.44 -19.81
N ASP A 54 8.92 -11.54 -19.88
CA ASP A 54 7.75 -11.69 -20.74
C ASP A 54 6.77 -10.57 -20.39
N ILE A 55 6.84 -9.47 -21.14
CA ILE A 55 5.85 -8.40 -21.10
C ILE A 55 4.70 -8.90 -21.95
N ASP A 56 3.53 -9.09 -21.33
CA ASP A 56 2.28 -9.26 -22.06
C ASP A 56 2.17 -8.08 -23.06
N PRO A 57 2.20 -8.33 -24.38
CA PRO A 57 2.28 -7.27 -25.39
C PRO A 57 1.10 -6.30 -25.35
N GLU A 58 0.04 -6.60 -24.58
CA GLU A 58 -1.13 -5.74 -24.42
C GLU A 58 -1.06 -4.81 -23.20
N HIS A 59 -0.21 -5.10 -22.20
CA HIS A 59 -0.05 -4.27 -21.00
C HIS A 59 1.15 -3.31 -21.11
N THR A 60 1.05 -2.39 -22.06
CA THR A 60 2.05 -1.34 -22.27
C THR A 60 1.97 -0.22 -21.23
N LYS A 61 0.85 -0.11 -20.50
CA LYS A 61 0.63 0.92 -19.47
C LYS A 61 0.77 0.35 -18.07
N ILE A 62 1.49 1.07 -17.21
CA ILE A 62 1.69 0.76 -15.79
C ILE A 62 1.24 1.97 -14.95
N VAL A 63 0.27 1.76 -14.06
CA VAL A 63 -0.23 2.75 -13.11
C VAL A 63 0.38 2.50 -11.73
N ILE A 64 1.18 3.45 -11.26
CA ILE A 64 1.91 3.38 -9.99
C ILE A 64 1.27 4.31 -8.97
N GLY A 65 0.85 3.77 -7.83
CA GLY A 65 0.35 4.54 -6.69
C GLY A 65 1.41 4.81 -5.63
N THR A 66 1.62 6.05 -5.21
CA THR A 66 2.55 6.37 -4.11
C THR A 66 1.91 7.35 -3.13
N THR A 67 2.51 7.54 -1.96
CA THR A 67 2.23 8.74 -1.17
C THR A 67 2.99 9.93 -1.74
N GLU A 68 2.44 11.13 -1.59
CA GLU A 68 3.15 12.37 -1.91
C GLU A 68 4.44 12.49 -1.08
N GLY A 69 5.45 13.11 -1.68
CA GLY A 69 6.78 13.26 -1.10
C GLY A 69 7.84 12.40 -1.80
N ASP A 70 8.71 11.78 -1.02
CA ASP A 70 9.91 11.08 -1.47
C ASP A 70 9.63 9.93 -2.45
N PHE A 71 8.62 9.10 -2.18
CA PHE A 71 8.25 8.00 -3.07
C PHE A 71 7.71 8.49 -4.41
N ALA A 72 6.91 9.55 -4.41
CA ALA A 72 6.40 10.14 -5.63
C ALA A 72 7.54 10.76 -6.47
N ASP A 73 8.47 11.47 -5.82
CA ASP A 73 9.63 12.07 -6.47
C ASP A 73 10.59 11.01 -7.04
N MET A 74 10.78 9.89 -6.35
CA MET A 74 11.53 8.74 -6.88
C MET A 74 10.90 8.22 -8.17
N VAL A 75 9.56 8.10 -8.22
CA VAL A 75 8.87 7.65 -9.43
C VAL A 75 9.00 8.67 -10.55
N ARG A 76 8.77 9.96 -10.28
CA ARG A 76 8.86 11.05 -11.27
C ARG A 76 10.25 11.18 -11.87
N ASN A 77 11.28 11.13 -11.03
CA ASN A 77 12.64 11.50 -11.43
C ASN A 77 13.48 10.33 -11.95
N GLN A 78 13.16 9.08 -11.58
CA GLN A 78 14.00 7.92 -11.91
C GLN A 78 13.21 6.78 -12.54
N VAL A 79 12.14 6.33 -11.88
CA VAL A 79 11.42 5.11 -12.30
C VAL A 79 10.71 5.33 -13.63
N LYS A 80 9.98 6.45 -13.76
CA LYS A 80 9.19 6.78 -14.96
C LYS A 80 10.06 6.77 -16.22
N GLY A 81 11.13 7.56 -16.26
CA GLY A 81 12.01 7.61 -17.44
C GLY A 81 12.69 6.28 -17.76
N THR A 82 13.00 5.47 -16.74
CA THR A 82 13.62 4.14 -16.95
C THR A 82 12.64 3.15 -17.57
N LEU A 83 11.36 3.18 -17.17
CA LEU A 83 10.32 2.33 -17.73
C LEU A 83 9.85 2.82 -19.11
N GLU A 84 9.75 4.13 -19.31
CA GLU A 84 9.43 4.72 -20.62
C GLU A 84 10.51 4.40 -21.67
N ALA A 85 11.79 4.41 -21.29
CA ALA A 85 12.88 3.96 -22.16
C ALA A 85 12.80 2.47 -22.53
N GLN A 86 12.09 1.67 -21.75
CA GLN A 86 11.81 0.25 -22.03
C GLN A 86 10.50 0.04 -22.83
N GLY A 87 9.81 1.13 -23.19
CA GLY A 87 8.60 1.08 -24.02
C GLY A 87 7.29 1.05 -23.24
N TYR A 88 7.31 1.29 -21.93
CA TYR A 88 6.09 1.37 -21.12
C TYR A 88 5.56 2.81 -20.99
N GLU A 89 4.24 2.96 -20.94
CA GLU A 89 3.59 4.19 -20.50
C GLU A 89 3.43 4.16 -18.97
N VAL A 90 3.99 5.15 -18.26
CA VAL A 90 3.90 5.21 -16.79
C VAL A 90 3.01 6.36 -16.33
N GLU A 91 1.96 5.99 -15.61
CA GLU A 91 1.10 6.91 -14.87
C GLU A 91 1.44 6.86 -13.37
N LEU A 92 1.57 8.03 -12.75
CA LEU A 92 1.79 8.17 -11.31
C LEU A 92 0.54 8.76 -10.67
N VAL A 93 -0.04 8.03 -9.73
CA VAL A 93 -1.14 8.48 -8.88
C VAL A 93 -0.59 8.70 -7.48
N ALA A 94 -0.55 9.95 -7.04
CA ALA A 94 -0.04 10.29 -5.72
C ALA A 94 -1.19 10.55 -4.74
N PHE A 95 -1.07 9.95 -3.55
CA PHE A 95 -2.06 9.98 -2.50
C PHE A 95 -1.54 10.76 -1.28
N THR A 96 -2.46 11.35 -0.53
CA THR A 96 -2.15 12.12 0.69
C THR A 96 -2.33 11.31 1.97
N ASP A 97 -2.63 10.00 1.88
CA ASP A 97 -2.83 9.09 3.01
C ASP A 97 -2.36 7.67 2.69
N TYR A 98 -2.42 6.80 3.70
CA TYR A 98 -1.88 5.45 3.66
C TYR A 98 -2.92 4.35 3.41
N VAL A 99 -4.22 4.67 3.37
CA VAL A 99 -5.29 3.67 3.23
C VAL A 99 -5.69 3.52 1.77
N ARG A 100 -5.94 4.64 1.08
CA ARG A 100 -6.40 4.65 -0.31
C ARG A 100 -5.49 3.90 -1.29
N PRO A 101 -4.14 3.96 -1.20
CA PRO A 101 -3.31 3.28 -2.20
C PRO A 101 -3.47 1.74 -2.19
N ASN A 102 -3.78 1.14 -1.04
CA ASN A 102 -4.04 -0.30 -0.97
C ASN A 102 -5.45 -0.68 -1.43
N LEU A 103 -6.44 0.20 -1.24
CA LEU A 103 -7.79 0.01 -1.77
C LEU A 103 -7.79 0.09 -3.29
N ALA A 104 -7.19 1.13 -3.85
CA ALA A 104 -7.07 1.31 -5.30
C ALA A 104 -6.30 0.14 -5.97
N LEU A 105 -5.25 -0.39 -5.31
CA LEU A 105 -4.56 -1.58 -5.79
C LEU A 105 -5.43 -2.85 -5.72
N ALA A 106 -6.25 -3.00 -4.67
CA ALA A 106 -7.14 -4.15 -4.54
C ALA A 106 -8.34 -4.10 -5.51
N GLU A 107 -8.76 -2.89 -5.90
CA GLU A 107 -9.85 -2.63 -6.85
C GLU A 107 -9.39 -2.72 -8.32
N GLY A 108 -8.07 -2.72 -8.57
CA GLY A 108 -7.48 -2.81 -9.90
C GLY A 108 -7.26 -1.45 -10.59
N ASP A 109 -7.44 -0.34 -9.86
CA ASP A 109 -7.16 1.01 -10.36
C ASP A 109 -5.65 1.30 -10.44
N LEU A 110 -4.84 0.53 -9.71
CA LEU A 110 -3.38 0.59 -9.74
C LEU A 110 -2.82 -0.79 -10.09
N ASP A 111 -1.71 -0.83 -10.83
CA ASP A 111 -0.96 -2.07 -11.04
C ASP A 111 0.00 -2.33 -9.87
N ILE A 112 0.59 -1.26 -9.33
CA ILE A 112 1.60 -1.32 -8.27
C ILE A 112 1.42 -0.14 -7.32
N ASN A 113 1.68 -0.33 -6.03
CA ASN A 113 1.86 0.78 -5.09
C ASN A 113 3.23 0.74 -4.37
N ILE A 114 3.75 1.92 -4.02
CA ILE A 114 5.04 2.10 -3.34
C ILE A 114 4.87 3.15 -2.25
N PHE A 115 4.59 2.71 -1.02
CA PHE A 115 4.47 3.61 0.14
C PHE A 115 4.61 2.92 1.52
N GLN A 116 4.54 1.59 1.57
CA GLN A 116 4.36 0.84 2.81
C GLN A 116 5.50 -0.12 3.14
N HIS A 117 5.60 -0.49 4.41
CA HIS A 117 6.47 -1.55 4.92
C HIS A 117 5.71 -2.85 5.21
N LYS A 118 6.44 -3.97 5.33
CA LYS A 118 5.88 -5.32 5.54
C LYS A 118 4.81 -5.43 6.63
N PRO A 119 5.01 -4.92 7.87
CA PRO A 119 4.01 -5.11 8.93
C PRO A 119 2.65 -4.46 8.63
N TYR A 120 2.67 -3.35 7.88
CA TYR A 120 1.44 -2.68 7.45
C TYR A 120 0.69 -3.52 6.40
N LEU A 121 1.42 -3.99 5.38
CA LEU A 121 0.85 -4.86 4.35
C LEU A 121 0.29 -6.14 4.95
N ASP A 122 1.01 -6.80 5.86
CA ASP A 122 0.56 -8.04 6.50
C ASP A 122 -0.74 -7.82 7.31
N THR A 123 -0.96 -6.62 7.85
CA THR A 123 -2.21 -6.26 8.51
C THR A 123 -3.35 -6.08 7.49
N PHE A 124 -3.07 -5.45 6.35
CA PHE A 124 -4.05 -5.21 5.28
C PHE A 124 -4.44 -6.48 4.51
N LYS A 125 -3.48 -7.41 4.36
CA LYS A 125 -3.68 -8.74 3.76
C LYS A 125 -4.66 -9.63 4.52
N LYS A 126 -4.93 -9.34 5.80
CA LYS A 126 -5.99 -10.06 6.53
C LYS A 126 -7.38 -9.84 5.93
N ARG A 127 -7.53 -8.81 5.10
CA ARG A 127 -8.79 -8.38 4.49
C ARG A 127 -8.76 -8.36 2.95
N THR A 128 -7.61 -8.67 2.33
CA THR A 128 -7.38 -8.54 0.87
C THR A 128 -6.39 -9.60 0.37
N THR A 129 -6.28 -9.78 -0.94
CA THR A 129 -5.36 -10.75 -1.59
C THR A 129 -4.02 -10.15 -2.01
N LEU A 130 -3.67 -8.96 -1.51
CA LEU A 130 -2.46 -8.25 -1.94
C LEU A 130 -1.16 -9.04 -1.66
N ILE A 131 -0.22 -8.98 -2.59
CA ILE A 131 1.11 -9.58 -2.48
C ILE A 131 2.20 -8.52 -2.54
N SER A 132 3.30 -8.74 -1.83
CA SER A 132 4.48 -7.88 -1.92
C SER A 132 5.39 -8.41 -3.02
N LEU A 133 5.76 -7.56 -3.98
CA LEU A 133 6.72 -7.93 -5.02
C LEU A 133 8.18 -7.77 -4.54
N LYS A 134 8.46 -6.68 -3.81
CA LYS A 134 9.80 -6.41 -3.27
C LYS A 134 9.71 -5.51 -2.05
N TYR A 135 10.60 -5.72 -1.09
CA TYR A 135 10.73 -4.86 0.08
C TYR A 135 11.88 -3.87 -0.10
N SER A 136 11.64 -2.60 0.24
CA SER A 136 12.71 -1.63 0.41
C SER A 136 13.46 -1.89 1.73
N LYS A 137 14.73 -1.50 1.82
CA LYS A 137 15.49 -1.61 3.08
C LYS A 137 14.78 -0.78 4.16
N TYR A 138 14.59 -1.40 5.34
CA TYR A 138 13.99 -0.71 6.47
C TYR A 138 14.85 0.50 6.86
N GLN A 139 14.23 1.68 6.83
CA GLN A 139 14.84 2.92 7.30
C GLN A 139 14.16 3.32 8.61
N PRO A 140 14.89 3.32 9.73
CA PRO A 140 14.30 3.65 11.03
C PRO A 140 13.82 5.11 11.03
N PRO A 141 12.69 5.39 11.70
CA PRO A 141 12.24 6.77 11.87
C PRO A 141 13.29 7.57 12.64
N ARG A 142 13.56 8.80 12.18
CA ARG A 142 14.42 9.74 12.91
C ARG A 142 13.58 10.57 13.86
N LEU A 143 14.00 10.63 15.12
CA LEU A 143 13.48 11.61 16.06
C LEU A 143 14.05 12.98 15.69
N VAL A 144 13.16 13.96 15.52
CA VAL A 144 13.52 15.36 15.25
C VAL A 144 12.77 16.23 16.24
N SER A 145 13.44 17.26 16.77
CA SER A 145 12.85 18.20 17.72
C SER A 145 13.26 19.62 17.36
N THR A 146 12.32 20.56 17.47
CA THR A 146 12.59 22.00 17.35
C THR A 146 13.13 22.59 18.66
N GLN A 147 12.90 21.92 19.79
CA GLN A 147 13.15 22.46 21.13
C GLN A 147 14.27 21.73 21.88
N ALA A 148 14.38 20.41 21.71
CA ALA A 148 15.34 19.57 22.42
C ALA A 148 16.54 19.23 21.52
N LYS A 149 17.75 19.46 22.04
CA LYS A 149 19.02 19.09 21.36
C LYS A 149 19.50 17.69 21.71
N SER A 150 18.92 17.06 22.73
CA SER A 150 19.24 15.72 23.22
C SER A 150 18.02 15.11 23.90
N LEU A 151 18.03 13.78 24.05
CA LEU A 151 17.00 12.99 24.75
C LEU A 151 17.35 12.72 26.23
N ALA A 152 18.44 13.34 26.72
CA ALA A 152 18.97 13.15 28.07
C ALA A 152 18.15 13.87 29.14
#